data_AF-A0A7V7MQB4-F1
#
_entry.id   AF-A0A7V7MQB4-F1
#
_cell.length_a   1.000
_cell.length_b   1.000
_cell.length_c   1.000
_cell.angle_alpha   90.00
_cell.angle_beta   90.00
_cell.angle_gamma   90.00
#
_symmetry.space_group_name_H-M   'P 1'
#
loop_
_entity.id
_entity.type
_entity.pdbx_description
1 polymer ?
#
loop_
_entity_poly.entity_id
_entity_poly.type
_entity_poly.pdbx_seq_one_letter_code
_entity_poly.pdbx_strand_id
1 'polypeptide(L)'
;MGHSNSPKKWLLRVGLVLLALPIFVIGLGLGLAEEPPELLPSSTSVPLPDGESATIEEVLAMGTFESPLPKETANPRSGENDFEAEPFSPLKLRQPQGFIHFSRDLVSKGHVEEAITLLRSIPDDHPDFARAQRFIGWDLYTKELNQPRIGLTFVQRSIRESPTNGNAWQDAYRVFNRSFLPKKVADKLE
;
A
#
# COMPACT_ATOMS: atom_id res chain seq x y z
N MET A 1 2.79 23.07 57.28
CA MET A 1 3.18 21.72 57.72
C MET A 1 4.12 21.10 56.69
N GLY A 2 5.44 21.23 56.89
CA GLY A 2 6.45 20.72 55.96
C GLY A 2 6.67 19.22 56.18
N HIS A 3 6.30 18.40 55.19
CA HIS A 3 6.66 16.98 55.18
C HIS A 3 8.15 16.83 54.93
N SER A 4 8.93 16.73 56.01
CA SER A 4 10.33 16.35 55.95
C SER A 4 10.43 14.91 55.44
N ASN A 5 10.77 14.78 54.16
CA ASN A 5 11.08 13.49 53.56
C ASN A 5 12.45 13.06 54.08
N SER A 6 12.47 12.17 55.07
CA SER A 6 13.72 11.62 55.54
C SER A 6 14.42 10.87 54.39
N PRO A 7 15.74 11.03 54.23
CA PRO A 7 16.49 10.46 53.11
C PRO A 7 16.32 8.93 53.00
N LYS A 8 16.02 8.26 54.12
CA LYS A 8 15.69 6.83 54.17
C LYS A 8 14.40 6.49 53.40
N LYS A 9 13.36 7.33 53.46
CA LYS A 9 12.10 7.11 52.72
C LYS A 9 12.27 7.33 51.22
N TRP A 10 13.18 8.21 50.81
CA TRP A 10 13.49 8.43 49.39
C TRP A 10 14.21 7.23 48.78
N LEU A 11 15.25 6.71 49.44
CA LEU A 11 15.97 5.53 48.98
C LEU A 11 15.08 4.29 48.87
N LEU A 12 14.15 4.11 49.82
CA LEU A 12 13.21 2.98 49.79
C LEU A 12 12.24 3.03 48.60
N ARG A 13 11.79 4.24 48.22
CA ARG A 13 10.92 4.44 47.06
C ARG A 13 11.65 4.23 45.74
N VAL A 14 12.89 4.73 45.63
CA VAL A 14 13.73 4.53 44.42
C VAL A 14 14.07 3.06 44.23
N GLY A 15 14.42 2.35 45.31
CA GLY A 15 14.68 0.91 45.26
C GLY A 15 13.47 0.10 44.80
N LEU A 16 12.26 0.43 45.27
CA LEU A 16 11.04 -0.29 44.91
C LEU A 16 10.64 -0.07 43.44
N VAL A 17 10.85 1.14 42.91
CA VAL A 17 10.62 1.45 41.49
C VAL A 17 11.62 0.71 40.59
N LEU A 18 12.91 0.67 40.97
CA LEU A 18 13.94 -0.04 40.20
C LEU A 18 13.73 -1.56 40.19
N LEU A 19 13.12 -2.13 41.23
CA LEU A 19 12.82 -3.56 41.33
C LEU A 19 11.55 -3.95 40.54
N ALA A 20 10.57 -3.03 40.44
CA ALA A 20 9.34 -3.26 39.67
C ALA A 20 9.54 -3.12 38.15
N LEU A 21 10.52 -2.33 37.71
CA LEU A 21 10.79 -2.05 36.30
C LEU A 21 11.13 -3.29 35.45
N PRO A 22 12.02 -4.22 35.86
CA PRO A 22 12.33 -5.41 35.08
C PRO A 22 11.15 -6.39 35.01
N ILE A 23 10.32 -6.48 36.06
CA ILE A 23 9.13 -7.34 36.08
C ILE A 23 8.10 -6.84 35.05
N PHE A 24 7.94 -5.52 34.95
CA PHE A 24 7.03 -4.91 33.98
C PHE A 24 7.49 -5.12 32.53
N VAL A 25 8.80 -5.04 32.25
CA VAL A 25 9.36 -5.28 30.91
C VAL A 25 9.21 -6.75 30.48
N ILE A 26 9.40 -7.70 31.40
CA ILE A 26 9.21 -9.13 31.11
C ILE A 26 7.72 -9.46 30.92
N GLY A 27 6.84 -8.86 31.72
CA GLY A 27 5.38 -9.03 31.58
C GLY A 27 4.83 -8.46 30.27
N LEU A 28 5.36 -7.33 29.79
CA LEU A 28 4.92 -6.75 28.51
C LEU A 28 5.43 -7.55 27.30
N GLY A 29 6.58 -8.21 27.41
CA GLY A 29 7.17 -9.01 26.33
C GLY A 29 6.47 -10.36 26.10
N LEU A 30 5.78 -10.91 27.10
CA LEU A 30 5.08 -12.20 26.99
C LEU A 30 3.60 -12.07 26.62
N GLY A 31 3.01 -10.88 26.66
CA GLY A 31 1.58 -10.64 26.43
C GLY A 31 1.17 -10.33 24.98
N LEU A 32 2.12 -10.25 24.05
CA LEU A 32 1.86 -9.94 22.63
C LEU A 32 2.46 -10.99 21.70
N ALA A 33 2.34 -12.27 22.07
CA ALA A 33 2.27 -13.31 21.05
C ALA A 33 0.90 -13.15 20.38
N GLU A 34 0.78 -12.18 19.46
CA GLU A 34 -0.30 -12.18 18.48
C GLU A 34 -0.21 -13.54 17.78
N GLU A 35 -1.23 -14.37 17.96
CA GLU A 35 -1.31 -15.62 17.22
C GLU A 35 -1.16 -15.27 15.75
N PRO A 36 -0.26 -15.97 15.01
CA PRO A 36 -0.09 -15.71 13.60
C PRO A 36 -1.48 -15.78 12.97
N PRO A 37 -1.88 -14.78 12.15
CA PRO A 37 -3.22 -14.76 11.58
C PRO A 37 -3.45 -16.11 10.90
N GLU A 38 -4.57 -16.76 11.27
CA GLU A 38 -4.98 -18.01 10.63
C GLU A 38 -4.93 -17.79 9.13
N LEU A 39 -3.98 -18.46 8.49
CA LEU A 39 -3.87 -18.47 7.04
C LEU A 39 -5.19 -19.05 6.53
N LEU A 40 -5.87 -18.30 5.66
CA LEU A 40 -7.10 -18.77 5.04
C LEU A 40 -6.87 -20.18 4.48
N PRO A 41 -7.82 -21.11 4.68
CA PRO A 41 -7.66 -22.47 4.18
C PRO A 41 -7.40 -22.41 2.67
N SER A 42 -6.40 -23.17 2.19
CA SER A 42 -5.99 -23.23 0.77
C SER A 42 -7.14 -23.54 -0.19
N SER A 43 -8.26 -24.07 0.32
CA SER A 43 -9.49 -24.37 -0.41
C SER A 43 -10.45 -23.19 -0.58
N THR A 44 -10.08 -21.98 -0.16
CA THR A 44 -10.93 -20.79 -0.34
C THR A 44 -11.03 -20.47 -1.83
N SER A 45 -12.24 -20.59 -2.37
CA SER A 45 -12.56 -20.31 -3.76
C SER A 45 -12.73 -18.80 -3.97
N VAL A 46 -12.02 -18.25 -4.94
CA VAL A 46 -12.04 -16.83 -5.32
C VAL A 46 -12.69 -16.70 -6.69
N PRO A 47 -13.73 -15.86 -6.84
CA PRO A 47 -14.36 -15.62 -8.14
C PRO A 47 -13.44 -14.82 -9.07
N LEU A 48 -13.31 -15.28 -10.32
CA LEU A 48 -12.54 -14.66 -11.40
C LEU A 48 -13.44 -13.78 -12.28
N PRO A 49 -12.87 -12.83 -13.06
CA PRO A 49 -13.63 -11.89 -13.89
C PRO A 49 -14.44 -12.53 -15.03
N ASP A 50 -14.09 -13.76 -15.43
CA ASP A 50 -14.81 -14.58 -16.42
C ASP A 50 -16.00 -15.35 -15.83
N GLY A 51 -16.22 -15.24 -14.52
CA GLY A 51 -17.27 -15.96 -13.79
C GLY A 51 -16.86 -17.35 -13.32
N GLU A 52 -15.63 -17.79 -13.58
CA GLU A 52 -15.08 -19.00 -13.01
C GLU A 52 -14.61 -18.76 -11.57
N SER A 53 -14.29 -19.83 -10.85
CA SER A 53 -13.81 -19.75 -9.48
C SER A 53 -12.54 -20.56 -9.33
N ALA A 54 -11.45 -19.93 -8.91
CA ALA A 54 -10.17 -20.60 -8.72
C ALA A 54 -9.76 -20.59 -7.25
N THR A 55 -8.99 -21.59 -6.84
CA THR A 55 -8.40 -21.61 -5.49
C THR A 55 -7.27 -20.60 -5.37
N ILE A 56 -6.97 -20.16 -4.15
CA ILE A 56 -5.85 -19.24 -3.87
C ILE A 56 -4.52 -19.82 -4.40
N GLU A 57 -4.31 -21.14 -4.32
CA GLU A 57 -3.11 -21.81 -4.86
C GLU A 57 -3.02 -21.74 -6.38
N GLU A 58 -4.13 -21.93 -7.10
CA GLU A 58 -4.16 -21.80 -8.57
C GLU A 58 -3.90 -20.35 -9.00
N VAL A 59 -4.47 -19.37 -8.29
CA VAL A 59 -4.23 -17.94 -8.57
C VAL A 59 -2.77 -17.57 -8.32
N LEU A 60 -2.16 -18.11 -7.25
CA LEU A 60 -0.74 -17.90 -6.97
C LEU A 60 0.16 -18.59 -8.00
N ALA A 61 -0.21 -19.80 -8.46
CA ALA A 61 0.53 -20.54 -9.49
C ALA A 61 0.48 -19.85 -10.86
N MET A 62 -0.65 -19.21 -11.21
CA MET A 62 -0.81 -18.42 -12.44
C MET A 62 0.09 -17.18 -12.47
N GLY A 63 0.47 -16.63 -11.30
CA GLY A 63 1.36 -15.47 -11.19
C GLY A 63 2.86 -15.78 -11.30
N THR A 64 3.26 -17.05 -11.29
CA THR A 64 4.67 -17.49 -11.25
C THR A 64 5.23 -17.98 -12.60
N PHE A 65 4.65 -17.58 -13.73
CA PHE A 65 5.14 -18.02 -15.04
C PHE A 65 6.29 -17.15 -15.56
N GLU A 66 7.52 -17.66 -15.43
CA GLU A 66 8.69 -17.27 -16.23
C GLU A 66 8.49 -17.66 -17.71
N SER A 67 7.57 -17.00 -18.42
CA SER A 67 7.54 -17.10 -19.89
C SER A 67 8.51 -16.06 -20.48
N PRO A 68 9.46 -16.45 -21.34
CA PRO A 68 10.30 -15.49 -22.04
C PRO A 68 9.45 -14.65 -22.99
N LEU A 69 9.50 -13.33 -22.82
CA LEU A 69 8.79 -12.36 -23.66
C LEU A 69 9.17 -12.54 -25.15
N PRO A 70 8.21 -12.42 -26.08
CA PRO A 70 8.52 -12.31 -27.50
C PRO A 70 9.39 -11.07 -27.74
N LYS A 71 10.43 -11.21 -28.58
CA LYS A 71 11.29 -10.10 -28.98
C LYS A 71 10.46 -9.04 -29.71
N GLU A 72 10.35 -7.87 -29.10
CA GLU A 72 9.73 -6.67 -29.65
C GLU A 72 10.44 -6.27 -30.95
N THR A 73 9.75 -6.43 -32.08
CA THR A 73 10.20 -5.91 -33.37
C THR A 73 9.92 -4.41 -33.42
N ALA A 74 11.00 -3.64 -33.54
CA ALA A 74 10.95 -2.19 -33.72
C ALA A 74 10.04 -1.81 -34.91
N ASN A 75 9.08 -0.92 -34.67
CA ASN A 75 8.33 -0.26 -35.75
C ASN A 75 8.44 1.27 -35.60
N PRO A 76 8.70 2.02 -36.68
CA PRO A 76 9.07 3.42 -36.62
C PRO A 76 7.84 4.33 -36.57
N ARG A 77 8.04 5.47 -35.92
CA ARG A 77 7.06 6.53 -35.68
C ARG A 77 7.03 7.48 -36.88
N SER A 78 5.88 7.66 -37.54
CA SER A 78 5.60 8.82 -38.39
C SER A 78 4.10 8.91 -38.69
N GLY A 79 3.50 10.10 -38.60
CA GLY A 79 2.15 10.37 -39.10
C GLY A 79 1.29 11.24 -38.19
N GLU A 80 1.52 12.53 -38.28
CA GLU A 80 0.66 13.69 -37.95
C GLU A 80 -0.74 13.55 -38.57
N ASN A 81 -1.81 14.02 -37.89
CA ASN A 81 -3.01 14.67 -38.49
C ASN A 81 -4.13 14.97 -37.46
N ASP A 82 -4.53 16.26 -37.44
CA ASP A 82 -5.84 16.91 -37.36
C ASP A 82 -7.00 16.32 -36.53
N PHE A 83 -7.48 17.15 -35.59
CA PHE A 83 -8.45 16.82 -34.54
C PHE A 83 -9.87 17.29 -34.94
N GLU A 84 -10.68 16.37 -35.50
CA GLU A 84 -12.14 16.50 -35.56
C GLU A 84 -12.78 15.89 -34.30
N ALA A 85 -13.87 16.50 -33.81
CA ALA A 85 -14.54 16.10 -32.58
C ALA A 85 -15.39 14.83 -32.78
N GLU A 86 -14.77 13.67 -32.56
CA GLU A 86 -15.42 12.35 -32.68
C GLU A 86 -16.24 11.94 -31.42
N PRO A 87 -17.38 11.25 -31.60
CA PRO A 87 -18.20 10.67 -30.53
C PRO A 87 -17.42 9.61 -29.73
N PHE A 88 -17.81 9.41 -28.46
CA PHE A 88 -17.16 8.54 -27.47
C PHE A 88 -16.66 7.20 -28.05
N SER A 89 -15.39 7.17 -28.44
CA SER A 89 -14.70 5.95 -28.85
C SER A 89 -14.08 5.28 -27.62
N PRO A 90 -14.37 4.00 -27.32
CA PRO A 90 -13.72 3.24 -26.23
C PRO A 90 -12.19 3.06 -26.40
N LEU A 91 -11.61 3.61 -27.48
CA LEU A 91 -10.18 3.59 -27.79
C LEU A 91 -9.35 4.71 -27.13
N LYS A 92 -9.95 5.61 -26.32
CA LYS A 92 -9.18 6.64 -25.58
C LYS A 92 -8.38 6.10 -24.39
N LEU A 93 -8.49 4.81 -24.05
CA LEU A 93 -7.63 4.13 -23.08
C LEU A 93 -6.19 3.92 -23.59
N ARG A 94 -5.89 4.25 -24.85
CA ARG A 94 -4.54 4.11 -25.44
C ARG A 94 -3.55 5.22 -25.02
N GLN A 95 -4.00 6.23 -24.29
CA GLN A 95 -3.11 7.24 -23.73
C GLN A 95 -2.63 6.76 -22.34
N PRO A 96 -1.31 6.68 -22.08
CA PRO A 96 -0.75 6.17 -20.82
C PRO A 96 -1.35 6.83 -19.55
N GLN A 97 -1.77 8.08 -19.66
CA GLN A 97 -2.36 8.84 -18.53
C GLN A 97 -3.83 8.47 -18.21
N GLY A 98 -4.52 7.74 -19.10
CA GLY A 98 -5.95 7.49 -19.01
C GLY A 98 -6.37 6.75 -17.75
N PHE A 99 -5.61 5.72 -17.35
CA PHE A 99 -5.97 4.89 -16.19
C PHE A 99 -6.00 5.67 -14.87
N ILE A 100 -5.03 6.57 -14.65
CA ILE A 100 -4.95 7.36 -13.41
C ILE A 100 -6.03 8.45 -13.36
N HIS A 101 -6.34 9.07 -14.50
CA HIS A 101 -7.44 10.03 -14.55
C HIS A 101 -8.80 9.35 -14.35
N PHE A 102 -8.99 8.18 -14.95
CA PHE A 102 -10.23 7.43 -14.82
C PHE A 102 -10.39 6.85 -13.39
N SER A 103 -9.31 6.37 -12.77
CA SER A 103 -9.35 5.93 -11.37
C SER A 103 -9.70 7.08 -10.41
N ARG A 104 -9.20 8.30 -10.65
CA ARG A 104 -9.58 9.49 -9.87
C ARG A 104 -11.07 9.83 -10.01
N ASP A 105 -11.61 9.71 -11.22
CA ASP A 105 -13.04 9.91 -11.45
C ASP A 105 -13.88 8.88 -10.66
N LEU A 106 -13.47 7.61 -10.68
CA LEU A 106 -14.09 6.56 -9.87
C LEU A 106 -14.06 6.87 -8.37
N VAL A 107 -12.90 7.27 -7.83
CA VAL A 107 -12.76 7.69 -6.42
C VAL A 107 -13.69 8.85 -6.09
N SER A 108 -13.77 9.87 -6.97
CA SER A 108 -14.64 11.03 -6.73
C SER A 108 -16.13 10.69 -6.65
N LYS A 109 -16.52 9.54 -7.23
CA LYS A 109 -17.87 8.97 -7.19
C LYS A 109 -18.07 7.96 -6.06
N GLY A 110 -17.05 7.73 -5.23
CA GLY A 110 -17.08 6.75 -4.13
C GLY A 110 -16.74 5.31 -4.56
N HIS A 111 -16.37 5.08 -5.82
CA HIS A 111 -16.02 3.77 -6.38
C HIS A 111 -14.54 3.43 -6.17
N VAL A 112 -14.13 3.35 -4.91
CA VAL A 112 -12.70 3.17 -4.54
C VAL A 112 -12.19 1.78 -4.94
N GLU A 113 -12.98 0.73 -4.76
CA GLU A 113 -12.56 -0.64 -5.08
C GLU A 113 -12.45 -0.86 -6.59
N GLU A 114 -13.35 -0.28 -7.38
CA GLU A 114 -13.28 -0.29 -8.83
C GLU A 114 -12.04 0.47 -9.32
N ALA A 115 -11.69 1.59 -8.67
CA ALA A 115 -10.46 2.33 -8.96
C ALA A 115 -9.20 1.50 -8.66
N ILE A 116 -9.17 0.76 -7.54
CA ILE A 116 -8.07 -0.15 -7.22
C ILE A 116 -7.97 -1.25 -8.29
N THR A 117 -9.10 -1.87 -8.65
CA THR A 117 -9.16 -2.96 -9.62
C THR A 117 -8.63 -2.52 -10.99
N LEU A 118 -9.08 -1.36 -11.46
CA LEU A 118 -8.60 -0.74 -12.71
C LEU A 118 -7.09 -0.50 -12.70
N LEU A 119 -6.53 -0.01 -11.59
CA LEU A 119 -5.10 0.27 -11.53
C LEU A 119 -4.26 -1.01 -11.37
N ARG A 120 -4.81 -2.05 -10.74
CA ARG A 120 -4.15 -3.37 -10.61
C ARG A 120 -4.15 -4.15 -11.92
N SER A 121 -5.03 -3.83 -12.88
CA SER A 121 -5.02 -4.46 -14.20
C SER A 121 -3.93 -3.93 -15.13
N ILE A 122 -3.17 -2.90 -14.71
CA ILE A 122 -2.02 -2.40 -15.47
C ILE A 122 -0.89 -3.42 -15.33
N PRO A 123 -0.35 -3.96 -16.44
CA PRO A 123 0.70 -4.97 -16.38
C PRO A 123 2.04 -4.35 -15.96
N ASP A 124 2.91 -5.17 -15.36
CA ASP A 124 4.18 -4.75 -14.75
C ASP A 124 5.14 -4.07 -15.74
N ASP A 125 5.11 -4.46 -17.02
CA ASP A 125 5.93 -3.90 -18.11
C ASP A 125 5.38 -2.57 -18.65
N HIS A 126 4.18 -2.16 -18.25
CA HIS A 126 3.57 -0.92 -18.70
C HIS A 126 4.29 0.31 -18.13
N PRO A 127 4.53 1.37 -18.92
CA PRO A 127 5.26 2.57 -18.46
C PRO A 127 4.62 3.28 -17.25
N ASP A 128 3.30 3.17 -17.07
CA ASP A 128 2.60 3.74 -15.90
C ASP A 128 2.49 2.80 -14.71
N PHE A 129 2.99 1.57 -14.78
CA PHE A 129 2.87 0.60 -13.70
C PHE A 129 3.39 1.15 -12.38
N ALA A 130 4.62 1.69 -12.37
CA ALA A 130 5.20 2.30 -11.18
C ALA A 130 4.34 3.46 -10.63
N ARG A 131 3.71 4.25 -11.50
CA ARG A 131 2.83 5.35 -11.11
C ARG A 131 1.51 4.83 -10.53
N ALA A 132 0.95 3.78 -11.11
CA ALA A 132 -0.26 3.12 -10.64
C ALA A 132 -0.06 2.52 -9.25
N GLN A 133 1.04 1.80 -9.03
CA GLN A 133 1.40 1.26 -7.72
C GLN A 133 1.51 2.36 -6.66
N ARG A 134 2.14 3.50 -7.01
CA ARG A 134 2.20 4.65 -6.09
C ARG A 134 0.80 5.19 -5.76
N PHE A 135 -0.06 5.35 -6.75
CA PHE A 135 -1.42 5.88 -6.58
C PHE A 135 -2.28 4.93 -5.74
N ILE A 136 -2.20 3.61 -5.98
CA ILE A 136 -2.87 2.60 -5.16
C ILE A 136 -2.39 2.71 -3.70
N GLY A 137 -1.08 2.80 -3.49
CA GLY A 137 -0.51 2.82 -2.14
C GLY A 137 -0.84 4.08 -1.34
N TRP A 138 -0.63 5.26 -1.94
CA TRP A 138 -0.82 6.54 -1.26
C TRP A 138 -2.27 7.03 -1.30
N ASP A 139 -2.84 7.19 -2.50
CA ASP A 139 -4.16 7.81 -2.62
C ASP A 139 -5.25 6.84 -2.16
N LEU A 140 -5.22 5.57 -2.59
CA LEU A 140 -6.33 4.65 -2.31
C LEU A 140 -6.24 4.01 -0.92
N TYR A 141 -5.22 3.19 -0.67
CA TYR A 141 -5.14 2.49 0.61
C TYR A 141 -4.86 3.43 1.79
N THR A 142 -3.98 4.42 1.61
CA THR A 142 -3.57 5.26 2.75
C THR A 142 -4.54 6.40 3.05
N LYS A 143 -5.04 7.10 2.03
CA LYS A 143 -5.95 8.24 2.24
C LYS A 143 -7.42 7.83 2.26
N GLU A 144 -7.91 7.16 1.22
CA GLU A 144 -9.34 6.82 1.13
C GLU A 144 -9.73 5.71 2.10
N LEU A 145 -8.94 4.64 2.20
CA LEU A 145 -9.28 3.47 3.03
C LEU A 145 -8.68 3.50 4.45
N ASN A 146 -7.80 4.46 4.75
CA ASN A 146 -7.08 4.57 6.02
C ASN A 146 -6.37 3.25 6.45
N GLN A 147 -5.80 2.54 5.48
CA GLN A 147 -5.04 1.29 5.60
C GLN A 147 -3.58 1.49 5.16
N PRO A 148 -2.80 2.36 5.85
CA PRO A 148 -1.45 2.74 5.41
C PRO A 148 -0.47 1.57 5.35
N ARG A 149 -0.64 0.55 6.21
CA ARG A 149 0.22 -0.65 6.20
C ARG A 149 0.11 -1.44 4.90
N ILE A 150 -1.10 -1.58 4.37
CA ILE A 150 -1.33 -2.21 3.07
C ILE A 150 -0.79 -1.30 1.96
N GLY A 151 -1.05 0.00 2.06
CA GLY A 151 -0.54 0.99 1.11
C GLY A 151 0.99 0.98 0.96
N LEU A 152 1.72 0.70 2.03
CA LEU A 152 3.19 0.66 2.02
C LEU A 152 3.74 -0.37 1.03
N THR A 153 3.10 -1.54 0.93
CA THR A 153 3.51 -2.60 0.00
C THR A 153 3.46 -2.12 -1.46
N PHE A 154 2.42 -1.38 -1.83
CA PHE A 154 2.26 -0.84 -3.18
C PHE A 154 3.26 0.28 -3.47
N VAL A 155 3.52 1.19 -2.51
CA VAL A 155 4.53 2.24 -2.71
C VAL A 155 5.95 1.66 -2.79
N GLN A 156 6.27 0.63 -2.00
CA GLN A 156 7.55 -0.08 -2.13
C GLN A 156 7.72 -0.73 -3.51
N ARG A 157 6.65 -1.32 -4.07
CA ARG A 157 6.67 -1.83 -5.45
C ARG A 157 6.92 -0.70 -6.45
N SER A 158 6.27 0.45 -6.30
CA SER A 158 6.55 1.63 -7.13
C SER A 158 8.03 2.06 -7.10
N ILE A 159 8.65 2.09 -5.92
CA ILE A 159 10.08 2.42 -5.76
C ILE A 159 10.97 1.38 -6.45
N ARG A 160 10.64 0.09 -6.34
CA ARG A 160 11.41 -0.98 -6.99
C ARG A 160 11.45 -0.80 -8.51
N GLU A 161 10.32 -0.48 -9.10
CA GLU A 161 10.21 -0.28 -10.56
C GLU A 161 10.78 1.07 -11.03
N SER A 162 10.76 2.10 -10.17
CA SER A 162 11.25 3.43 -10.51
C SER A 162 12.00 4.07 -9.35
N PRO A 163 13.24 3.61 -9.05
CA PRO A 163 13.96 4.01 -7.84
C PRO A 163 14.42 5.48 -7.85
N THR A 164 14.47 6.11 -9.03
CA THR A 164 14.83 7.52 -9.19
C THR A 164 13.62 8.46 -9.08
N ASN A 165 12.40 7.94 -8.93
CA ASN A 165 11.20 8.75 -8.80
C ASN A 165 11.07 9.34 -7.38
N GLY A 166 11.47 10.61 -7.23
CA GLY A 166 11.42 11.30 -5.93
C GLY A 166 10.03 11.34 -5.29
N ASN A 167 8.96 11.38 -6.07
CA ASN A 167 7.60 11.37 -5.53
C ASN A 167 7.25 10.03 -4.87
N ALA A 168 7.76 8.90 -5.41
CA ALA A 168 7.53 7.58 -4.80
C ALA A 168 8.18 7.49 -3.41
N TRP A 169 9.37 8.07 -3.25
CA TRP A 169 10.04 8.17 -1.94
C TRP A 169 9.31 9.09 -0.96
N GLN A 170 8.81 10.24 -1.42
CA GLN A 170 8.02 11.15 -0.59
C GLN A 170 6.74 10.47 -0.09
N ASP A 171 6.02 9.78 -0.98
CA ASP A 171 4.81 9.05 -0.61
C ASP A 171 5.15 7.87 0.33
N ALA A 172 6.26 7.16 0.12
CA ALA A 172 6.69 6.10 1.04
C ALA A 172 6.93 6.62 2.45
N TYR A 173 7.57 7.79 2.58
CA TYR A 173 7.77 8.44 3.87
C TYR A 173 6.45 8.81 4.54
N ARG A 174 5.49 9.37 3.79
CA ARG A 174 4.15 9.71 4.31
C ARG A 174 3.37 8.47 4.76
N VAL A 175 3.37 7.42 3.94
CA VAL A 175 2.72 6.14 4.24
C VAL A 175 3.35 5.48 5.47
N PHE A 176 4.68 5.50 5.58
CA PHE A 176 5.41 4.98 6.73
C PHE A 176 5.00 5.72 8.01
N ASN A 177 5.01 7.06 7.98
CA ASN A 177 4.58 7.85 9.13
C ASN A 177 3.15 7.53 9.56
N ARG A 178 2.20 7.44 8.62
CA ARG A 178 0.82 7.03 8.93
C ARG A 178 0.70 5.58 9.45
N SER A 179 1.60 4.68 9.06
CA SER A 179 1.58 3.27 9.47
C SER A 179 2.05 3.04 10.91
N PHE A 180 2.97 3.88 11.38
CA PHE A 180 3.72 3.61 12.62
C PHE A 180 3.67 4.75 13.65
N LEU A 181 3.29 5.98 13.26
CA LEU A 181 3.13 7.06 14.22
C LEU A 181 1.74 7.01 14.87
N PRO A 182 1.63 7.37 16.16
CA PRO A 182 0.34 7.62 16.78
C PRO A 182 -0.44 8.65 15.96
N LYS A 183 -1.74 8.42 15.73
CA LYS A 183 -2.61 9.29 14.91
C LYS A 183 -2.47 10.78 15.26
N LYS A 184 -2.40 11.12 16.55
CA LYS A 184 -2.20 12.50 17.06
C LYS A 184 -0.92 13.19 16.57
N VAL A 185 0.11 12.40 16.24
CA VAL A 185 1.39 12.87 15.71
C VAL A 185 1.33 12.94 14.18
N ALA A 186 0.74 11.92 13.54
CA ALA A 186 0.59 11.87 12.09
C ALA A 186 -0.21 13.06 11.55
N ASP A 187 -1.35 13.41 12.18
CA ASP A 187 -2.23 14.50 11.75
C ASP A 187 -1.57 15.90 11.79
N LYS A 188 -0.40 16.06 12.42
CA LYS A 188 0.34 17.34 12.48
C LYS A 188 1.38 17.51 11.38
N LEU A 189 1.66 16.46 10.60
CA LEU A 189 2.69 16.44 9.56
C LEU A 189 2.12 16.68 8.16
N GLU A 190 0.81 16.88 8.05
CA GLU A 190 0.05 17.11 6.82
C GLU A 190 -0.36 18.58 6.68
#